data_AF-A0A431HR26-F1
#
_entry.id   AF-A0A431HR26-F1
#
_cell.length_a   1.000
_cell.length_b   1.000
_cell.length_c   1.000
_cell.angle_alpha   90.00
_cell.angle_beta   90.00
_cell.angle_gamma   90.00
#
_symmetry.space_group_name_H-M   'P 1'
#
loop_
_entity.id
_entity.type
_entity.pdbx_description
1 polymer ?
#
loop_
_entity_poly.entity_id
_entity_poly.type
_entity_poly.pdbx_seq_one_letter_code
_entity_poly.pdbx_strand_id
1 'polypeptide(L)'
;MFARVDAKNPYIRQVMRVLTAKEQPEREQANAELQHVLQDALENDRNDELQQALAMSPSQEAYKYLWNELRDSLEASPEQGTRAVVFALPVLLVAAGTRGQVQVPGRLPDVAAVTTLLAQHGVFANEREVGLSACMLSLQSLQKWTLPQVYRWSRHLQDAARGVPLDLVADDIVAGDETVHLRFLVGVAIQQAGQPSPVRLGGDASGWGMKLAEELNRQLKQDNLSLLAIPRPAQTLQQALYNGRFARYELGLQLVASRIIRKIRQANETPVAVLAAHENNELRLTVSARENGERWEGYVWPLHPLDSVELIADNSIALFRECRIDDIRVQTEVQADQRDGFPLFLCAQDTQQN
;
A
#
# COMPACT_ATOMS: atom_id res chain seq x y z
N MET A 1 16.55 -21.59 -7.21
CA MET A 1 16.38 -21.91 -8.65
C MET A 1 16.13 -20.59 -9.36
N PHE A 2 17.06 -20.06 -10.15
CA PHE A 2 16.84 -18.78 -10.83
C PHE A 2 15.68 -18.94 -11.83
N ALA A 3 14.70 -18.05 -11.77
CA ALA A 3 13.62 -18.02 -12.76
C ALA A 3 14.26 -17.90 -14.15
N ARG A 4 13.84 -18.75 -15.09
CA ARG A 4 14.29 -18.67 -16.49
C ARG A 4 13.93 -17.27 -17.00
N VAL A 5 14.93 -16.44 -17.26
CA VAL A 5 14.77 -15.16 -17.95
C VAL A 5 14.08 -15.45 -19.28
N ASP A 6 12.88 -14.92 -19.49
CA ASP A 6 12.26 -14.94 -20.80
C ASP A 6 12.97 -13.91 -21.68
N ALA A 7 14.00 -14.37 -22.42
CA ALA A 7 14.79 -13.54 -23.32
C ALA A 7 13.96 -12.88 -24.44
N LYS A 8 12.69 -13.29 -24.62
CA LYS A 8 11.77 -12.68 -25.58
C LYS A 8 10.98 -11.51 -25.00
N ASN A 9 10.86 -11.38 -23.68
CA ASN A 9 10.17 -10.25 -23.06
C ASN A 9 11.05 -8.99 -23.16
N PRO A 10 10.64 -7.97 -23.93
CA PRO A 10 11.50 -6.81 -24.21
C PRO A 10 11.80 -5.99 -22.96
N TYR A 11 10.86 -5.86 -22.03
CA TYR A 11 11.04 -5.10 -20.78
C TYR A 11 12.08 -5.78 -19.87
N ILE A 12 11.92 -7.09 -19.61
CA ILE A 12 12.86 -7.85 -18.78
C ILE A 12 14.25 -7.86 -19.40
N ARG A 13 14.34 -8.00 -20.73
CA ARG A 13 15.64 -7.95 -21.43
C ARG A 13 16.38 -6.64 -21.19
N GLN A 14 15.70 -5.50 -21.28
CA GLN A 14 16.35 -4.20 -21.06
C GLN A 14 16.72 -3.99 -19.59
N VAL A 15 15.84 -4.39 -18.65
CA VAL A 15 16.15 -4.35 -17.21
C VAL A 15 17.40 -5.16 -16.91
N MET A 16 17.51 -6.39 -17.44
CA MET A 16 18.70 -7.21 -17.23
C MET A 16 19.95 -6.59 -17.86
N ARG A 17 19.85 -5.94 -19.02
CA ARG A 17 20.97 -5.19 -19.62
C ARG A 17 21.42 -4.04 -18.73
N VAL A 18 20.50 -3.26 -18.15
CA VAL A 18 20.85 -2.19 -17.22
C VAL A 18 21.57 -2.74 -15.98
N LEU A 19 21.00 -3.76 -15.34
CA LEU A 19 21.52 -4.31 -14.09
C LEU A 19 22.86 -5.05 -14.26
N THR A 20 23.14 -5.57 -15.46
CA THR A 20 24.38 -6.32 -15.75
C THR A 20 25.45 -5.51 -16.49
N ALA A 21 25.11 -4.30 -16.97
CA ALA A 21 26.04 -3.42 -17.67
C ALA A 21 27.24 -3.06 -16.77
N LYS A 22 28.44 -3.30 -17.32
CA LYS A 22 29.72 -3.02 -16.64
C LYS A 22 30.18 -1.58 -16.85
N GLU A 23 29.78 -0.98 -17.98
CA GLU A 23 30.16 0.36 -18.37
C GLU A 23 28.95 1.29 -18.36
N GLN A 24 29.19 2.55 -18.00
CA GLN A 24 28.15 3.57 -17.90
C GLN A 24 27.42 3.83 -19.24
N PRO A 25 28.10 3.92 -20.41
CA PRO A 25 27.41 4.15 -21.67
C PRO A 25 26.45 3.02 -22.07
N GLU A 26 26.82 1.76 -21.79
CA GLU A 26 25.94 0.61 -22.05
C GLU A 26 24.69 0.66 -21.19
N ARG A 27 24.85 1.02 -19.91
CA ARG A 27 23.74 1.17 -18.96
C ARG A 27 22.77 2.27 -19.41
N GLU A 28 23.29 3.42 -19.78
CA GLU A 28 22.50 4.56 -20.27
C GLU A 28 21.72 4.21 -21.54
N GLN A 29 22.38 3.54 -22.49
CA GLN A 29 21.71 3.07 -23.70
C GLN A 29 20.58 2.08 -23.39
N ALA A 30 20.85 1.07 -22.54
CA ALA A 30 19.83 0.09 -22.16
C ALA A 30 18.65 0.76 -21.42
N ASN A 31 18.92 1.78 -20.60
CA ASN A 31 17.86 2.52 -19.91
C ASN A 31 17.02 3.36 -20.87
N ALA A 32 17.65 4.05 -21.82
CA ALA A 32 16.93 4.80 -22.85
C ALA A 32 16.03 3.88 -23.71
N GLU A 33 16.53 2.69 -24.06
CA GLU A 33 15.73 1.67 -24.76
C GLU A 33 14.56 1.16 -23.90
N LEU A 34 14.78 0.96 -22.59
CA LEU A 34 13.71 0.58 -21.65
C LEU A 34 12.62 1.66 -21.58
N GLN A 35 13.01 2.92 -21.39
CA GLN A 35 12.08 4.04 -21.32
C GLN A 35 11.25 4.16 -22.60
N HIS A 36 11.87 3.98 -23.76
CA HIS A 36 11.15 3.97 -25.03
C HIS A 36 10.11 2.84 -25.12
N VAL A 37 10.44 1.60 -24.75
CA VAL A 37 9.46 0.49 -24.82
C VAL A 37 8.36 0.61 -23.76
N LEU A 38 8.65 1.15 -22.58
CA LEU A 38 7.63 1.40 -21.56
C LEU A 38 6.65 2.49 -22.00
N GLN A 39 7.17 3.58 -22.58
CA GLN A 39 6.37 4.65 -23.14
C GLN A 39 5.45 4.14 -24.25
N ASP A 40 5.99 3.37 -25.21
CA ASP A 40 5.20 2.72 -26.28
C ASP A 40 4.10 1.81 -25.72
N ALA A 41 4.39 1.05 -24.66
CA ALA A 41 3.41 0.17 -24.02
C ALA A 41 2.27 0.95 -23.34
N LEU A 42 2.60 2.07 -22.69
CA LEU A 42 1.62 2.95 -22.03
C LEU A 42 0.74 3.69 -23.05
N GLU A 43 1.31 4.16 -24.15
CA GLU A 43 0.57 4.84 -25.22
C GLU A 43 -0.37 3.88 -25.98
N ASN A 44 0.05 2.64 -26.17
CA ASN A 44 -0.67 1.63 -26.96
C ASN A 44 -1.48 0.63 -26.13
N ASP A 45 -1.79 0.95 -24.86
CA ASP A 45 -2.65 0.16 -23.97
C ASP A 45 -2.19 -1.29 -23.74
N ARG A 46 -0.88 -1.55 -23.74
CA ARG A 46 -0.29 -2.90 -23.60
C ARG A 46 -0.16 -3.33 -22.13
N ASN A 47 -1.25 -3.20 -21.37
CA ASN A 47 -1.25 -3.49 -19.93
C ASN A 47 -0.85 -4.95 -19.62
N ASP A 48 -1.35 -5.91 -20.39
CA ASP A 48 -1.11 -7.33 -20.13
C ASP A 48 0.38 -7.68 -20.28
N GLU A 49 1.08 -7.05 -21.24
CA GLU A 49 2.51 -7.23 -21.41
C GLU A 49 3.32 -6.67 -20.23
N LEU A 50 2.92 -5.50 -19.71
CA LEU A 50 3.54 -4.88 -18.53
C LEU A 50 3.31 -5.73 -17.28
N GLN A 51 2.09 -6.22 -17.07
CA GLN A 51 1.77 -7.11 -15.95
C GLN A 51 2.53 -8.43 -16.04
N GLN A 52 2.63 -9.01 -17.23
CA GLN A 52 3.42 -10.22 -17.46
C GLN A 52 4.91 -9.98 -17.18
N ALA A 53 5.47 -8.85 -17.60
CA ALA A 53 6.86 -8.51 -17.33
C ALA A 53 7.16 -8.37 -15.82
N LEU A 54 6.27 -7.73 -15.07
CA LEU A 54 6.36 -7.63 -13.61
C LEU A 54 6.25 -9.01 -12.95
N ALA A 55 5.25 -9.81 -13.34
CA ALA A 55 5.05 -11.15 -12.78
C ALA A 55 6.20 -12.13 -13.08
N MET A 56 6.84 -11.97 -14.24
CA MET A 56 7.95 -12.82 -14.70
C MET A 56 9.33 -12.24 -14.38
N SER A 57 9.41 -11.16 -13.60
CA SER A 57 10.69 -10.54 -13.23
C SER A 57 11.61 -11.55 -12.54
N PRO A 58 12.86 -11.72 -12.99
CA PRO A 58 13.71 -12.84 -12.57
C PRO A 58 14.30 -12.70 -11.17
N SER A 59 14.21 -11.50 -10.58
CA SER A 59 14.65 -11.20 -9.22
C SER A 59 13.84 -10.02 -8.67
N GLN A 60 13.89 -9.84 -7.34
CA GLN A 60 13.29 -8.69 -6.68
C GLN A 60 13.90 -7.36 -7.16
N GLU A 61 15.20 -7.34 -7.40
CA GLU A 61 15.92 -6.17 -7.91
C GLU A 61 15.42 -5.79 -9.32
N ALA A 62 15.25 -6.77 -10.21
CA ALA A 62 14.69 -6.55 -11.54
C ALA A 62 13.24 -6.03 -11.48
N TYR A 63 12.41 -6.58 -10.58
CA TYR A 63 11.06 -6.09 -10.34
C TYR A 63 11.09 -4.62 -9.89
N LYS A 64 11.88 -4.31 -8.86
CA LYS A 64 12.00 -2.96 -8.29
C LYS A 64 12.45 -1.95 -9.35
N TYR A 65 13.44 -2.32 -10.15
CA TYR A 65 13.92 -1.47 -11.24
C TYR A 65 12.82 -1.21 -12.28
N LEU A 66 12.20 -2.27 -12.80
CA LEU A 66 11.12 -2.16 -13.80
C LEU A 66 9.94 -1.33 -13.28
N TRP A 67 9.52 -1.58 -12.04
CA TRP A 67 8.43 -0.84 -11.41
C TRP A 67 8.75 0.65 -11.24
N ASN A 68 9.98 0.98 -10.84
CA ASN A 68 10.39 2.37 -10.68
C ASN A 68 10.44 3.11 -12.03
N GLU A 69 11.02 2.53 -13.08
CA GLU A 69 11.04 3.16 -14.42
C GLU A 69 9.62 3.34 -14.99
N LEU A 70 8.74 2.36 -14.77
CA LEU A 70 7.33 2.45 -15.17
C LEU A 70 6.59 3.55 -14.41
N ARG A 71 6.82 3.64 -13.10
CA ARG A 71 6.30 4.71 -12.25
C ARG A 71 6.82 6.07 -12.69
N ASP A 72 8.11 6.20 -12.94
CA ASP A 72 8.73 7.46 -13.34
C ASP A 72 8.18 7.91 -14.70
N SER A 73 7.89 6.99 -15.63
CA SER A 73 7.20 7.28 -16.89
C SER A 73 5.77 7.82 -16.70
N LEU A 74 5.01 7.23 -15.76
CA LEU A 74 3.67 7.69 -15.38
C LEU A 74 3.70 9.06 -14.69
N GLU A 75 4.72 9.29 -13.87
CA GLU A 75 4.82 10.41 -12.93
C GLU A 75 5.73 11.54 -13.42
N ALA A 76 6.30 11.44 -14.62
CA ALA A 76 7.14 12.48 -15.21
C ALA A 76 6.36 13.78 -15.41
N SER A 77 6.91 14.89 -14.91
CA SER A 77 6.38 16.23 -15.15
C SER A 77 6.34 16.54 -16.65
N PRO A 78 5.36 17.31 -17.14
CA PRO A 78 5.30 17.67 -18.54
C PRO A 78 6.41 18.68 -18.85
N GLU A 79 7.18 18.43 -19.91
CA GLU A 79 8.15 19.42 -20.41
C GLU A 79 7.44 20.63 -21.04
N GLN A 80 6.28 20.40 -21.65
CA GLN A 80 5.44 21.43 -22.28
C GLN A 80 3.96 21.14 -22.01
N GLY A 81 3.13 22.19 -21.99
CA GLY A 81 1.69 22.07 -21.82
C GLY A 81 1.26 21.73 -20.39
N THR A 82 0.27 20.83 -20.26
CA THR A 82 -0.35 20.44 -19.00
C THR A 82 -0.41 18.94 -18.85
N ARG A 83 -0.49 18.49 -17.60
CA ARG A 83 -0.87 17.10 -17.27
C ARG A 83 -1.90 17.07 -16.15
N ALA A 84 -2.66 15.98 -16.08
CA ALA A 84 -3.46 15.65 -14.91
C ALA A 84 -2.63 14.80 -13.93
N VAL A 85 -2.42 15.31 -12.72
CA VAL A 85 -1.85 14.57 -11.60
C VAL A 85 -2.96 13.76 -10.96
N VAL A 86 -2.98 12.44 -11.21
CA VAL A 86 -3.87 11.50 -10.53
C VAL A 86 -3.21 11.07 -9.21
N PHE A 87 -3.85 11.42 -8.10
CA PHE A 87 -3.30 11.18 -6.75
C PHE A 87 -4.35 10.52 -5.86
N ALA A 88 -3.88 9.94 -4.76
CA ALA A 88 -4.74 9.42 -3.71
C ALA A 88 -4.20 9.77 -2.32
N LEU A 89 -5.11 10.02 -1.37
CA LEU A 89 -4.84 10.07 0.06
C LEU A 89 -5.25 8.72 0.67
N PRO A 90 -4.31 7.90 1.14
CA PRO A 90 -4.65 6.71 1.92
C PRO A 90 -5.25 7.14 3.26
N VAL A 91 -6.31 6.48 3.68
CA VAL A 91 -6.94 6.63 4.99
C VAL A 91 -7.06 5.26 5.62
N LEU A 92 -6.36 5.05 6.73
CA LEU A 92 -6.54 3.88 7.56
C LEU A 92 -7.72 4.15 8.50
N LEU A 93 -8.71 3.27 8.49
CA LEU A 93 -9.88 3.34 9.35
C LEU A 93 -9.81 2.16 10.32
N VAL A 94 -9.53 2.43 11.59
CA VAL A 94 -9.72 1.43 12.64
C VAL A 94 -11.19 1.49 13.03
N ALA A 95 -11.93 0.45 12.69
CA ALA A 95 -13.37 0.40 12.88
C ALA A 95 -13.78 -0.83 13.69
N ALA A 96 -14.72 -0.64 14.62
CA ALA A 96 -15.33 -1.71 15.39
C ALA A 96 -16.82 -1.40 15.60
N GLY A 97 -17.67 -2.41 15.45
CA GLY A 97 -19.05 -2.36 15.87
C GLY A 97 -19.14 -2.63 17.37
N THR A 98 -19.64 -1.67 18.15
CA THR A 98 -19.79 -1.82 19.61
C THR A 98 -20.96 -2.71 20.00
N ARG A 99 -21.90 -2.95 19.06
CA ARG A 99 -23.05 -3.85 19.21
C ARG A 99 -23.36 -4.54 17.88
N GLY A 100 -22.58 -5.57 17.55
CA GLY A 100 -22.73 -6.30 16.28
C GLY A 100 -22.11 -5.56 15.10
N GLN A 101 -22.45 -5.99 13.88
CA GLN A 101 -21.88 -5.41 12.66
C GLN A 101 -22.53 -4.06 12.30
N VAL A 102 -21.71 -3.10 11.90
CA VAL A 102 -22.15 -1.77 11.44
C VAL A 102 -21.63 -1.52 10.02
N GLN A 103 -22.54 -1.15 9.11
CA GLN A 103 -22.19 -0.69 7.77
C GLN A 103 -21.72 0.76 7.86
N VAL A 104 -20.54 1.06 7.32
CA VAL A 104 -20.03 2.44 7.21
C VAL A 104 -19.98 2.81 5.72
N PRO A 105 -20.68 3.87 5.30
CA PRO A 105 -20.76 4.24 3.90
C PRO A 105 -19.39 4.67 3.37
N GLY A 106 -19.05 4.23 2.17
CA GLY A 106 -17.83 4.63 1.47
C GLY A 106 -17.97 5.97 0.75
N ARG A 107 -19.09 6.69 0.87
CA ARG A 107 -19.28 8.00 0.25
C ARG A 107 -19.39 9.08 1.32
N LEU A 108 -18.51 10.08 1.22
CA LEU A 108 -18.52 11.26 2.07
C LEU A 108 -19.71 12.17 1.72
N PRO A 109 -20.55 12.55 2.69
CA PRO A 109 -21.64 13.50 2.47
C PRO A 109 -21.17 14.90 2.04
N ASP A 110 -20.00 15.35 2.49
CA ASP A 110 -19.48 16.70 2.26
C ASP A 110 -18.00 16.69 1.88
N VAL A 111 -17.72 16.36 0.61
CA VAL A 111 -16.35 16.41 0.08
C VAL A 111 -15.80 17.84 -0.02
N ALA A 112 -16.68 18.85 -0.10
CA ALA A 112 -16.24 20.25 -0.18
C ALA A 112 -15.54 20.67 1.11
N ALA A 113 -16.08 20.30 2.28
CA ALA A 113 -15.42 20.54 3.57
C ALA A 113 -14.02 19.92 3.64
N VAL A 114 -13.85 18.71 3.12
CA VAL A 114 -12.55 18.03 3.04
C VAL A 114 -11.58 18.78 2.12
N THR A 115 -12.03 19.18 0.93
CA THR A 115 -11.21 19.93 -0.03
C THR A 115 -10.77 21.27 0.54
N THR A 116 -11.68 22.01 1.17
CA THR A 116 -11.39 23.28 1.85
C THR A 116 -10.37 23.11 2.97
N LEU A 117 -10.54 22.10 3.82
CA LEU A 117 -9.59 21.81 4.90
C LEU A 117 -8.18 21.53 4.35
N LEU A 118 -8.08 20.70 3.32
CA LEU A 118 -6.80 20.35 2.69
C LEU A 118 -6.13 21.56 2.02
N ALA A 119 -6.91 22.45 1.41
CA ALA A 119 -6.41 23.72 0.85
C ALA A 119 -5.94 24.70 1.94
N GLN A 120 -6.72 24.89 3.01
CA GLN A 120 -6.37 25.75 4.15
C GLN A 120 -5.04 25.36 4.80
N HIS A 121 -4.71 24.07 4.73
CA HIS A 121 -3.49 23.51 5.31
C HIS A 121 -2.36 23.27 4.29
N GLY A 122 -2.49 23.78 3.07
CA GLY A 122 -1.44 23.73 2.05
C GLY A 122 -1.15 22.34 1.51
N VAL A 123 -2.08 21.38 1.67
CA VAL A 123 -2.04 20.11 0.93
C VAL A 123 -2.42 20.35 -0.52
N PHE A 124 -3.40 21.22 -0.75
CA PHE A 124 -3.76 21.73 -2.07
C PHE A 124 -3.36 23.20 -2.19
N ALA A 125 -2.87 23.61 -3.35
CA ALA A 125 -2.50 25.00 -3.63
C ALA A 125 -3.72 25.92 -3.57
N ASN A 126 -4.86 25.47 -4.13
CA ASN A 126 -6.18 26.05 -3.93
C ASN A 126 -7.28 25.03 -4.22
N GLU A 127 -8.52 25.35 -3.81
CA GLU A 127 -9.69 24.49 -3.94
C GLU A 127 -10.19 24.29 -5.39
N ARG A 128 -9.82 25.18 -6.32
CA ARG A 128 -10.33 25.17 -7.70
C ARG A 128 -9.46 24.36 -8.66
N GLU A 129 -8.21 24.13 -8.29
CA GLU A 129 -7.23 23.39 -9.11
C GLU A 129 -7.23 21.88 -8.83
N VAL A 130 -8.01 21.43 -7.84
CA VAL A 130 -8.07 20.04 -7.41
C VAL A 130 -9.51 19.54 -7.40
N GLY A 131 -9.79 18.54 -8.22
CA GLY A 131 -11.02 17.75 -8.11
C GLY A 131 -10.81 16.57 -7.17
N LEU A 132 -11.52 16.53 -6.04
CA LEU A 132 -11.48 15.41 -5.10
C LEU A 132 -12.81 14.63 -5.16
N SER A 133 -12.73 13.31 -5.23
CA SER A 133 -13.94 12.46 -5.18
C SER A 133 -14.49 12.35 -3.77
N ALA A 134 -15.82 12.32 -3.66
CA ALA A 134 -16.52 11.96 -2.42
C ALA A 134 -16.47 10.45 -2.13
N CYS A 135 -16.05 9.61 -3.07
CA CYS A 135 -15.99 8.16 -2.89
C CYS A 135 -14.65 7.73 -2.29
N MET A 136 -14.74 7.03 -1.18
CA MET A 136 -13.68 6.27 -0.55
C MET A 136 -13.60 4.90 -1.23
N LEU A 137 -12.50 4.69 -1.94
CA LEU A 137 -12.27 3.47 -2.72
C LEU A 137 -11.37 2.50 -1.96
N SER A 138 -11.59 1.21 -2.16
CA SER A 138 -10.72 0.15 -1.65
C SER A 138 -9.49 -0.04 -2.55
N LEU A 139 -8.46 -0.69 -1.99
CA LEU A 139 -7.30 -1.14 -2.77
C LEU A 139 -7.73 -2.02 -3.96
N GLN A 140 -8.69 -2.91 -3.75
CA GLN A 140 -9.19 -3.83 -4.77
C GLN A 140 -9.86 -3.10 -5.94
N SER A 141 -10.63 -2.04 -5.66
CA SER A 141 -11.27 -1.24 -6.70
C SER A 141 -10.24 -0.45 -7.51
N LEU A 142 -9.22 0.10 -6.86
CA LEU A 142 -8.16 0.87 -7.55
C LEU A 142 -7.18 -0.01 -8.32
N GLN A 143 -6.95 -1.25 -7.88
CA GLN A 143 -6.12 -2.22 -8.62
C GLN A 143 -6.73 -2.66 -9.95
N LYS A 144 -8.01 -2.35 -10.20
CA LYS A 144 -8.65 -2.58 -11.50
C LYS A 144 -8.24 -1.52 -12.54
N TRP A 145 -7.67 -0.40 -12.11
CA TRP A 145 -7.21 0.65 -13.02
C TRP A 145 -5.87 0.25 -13.60
N THR A 146 -5.81 0.18 -14.93
CA THR A 146 -4.60 -0.23 -15.62
C THR A 146 -3.59 0.91 -15.67
N LEU A 147 -2.30 0.58 -15.77
CA LEU A 147 -1.25 1.60 -15.86
C LEU A 147 -1.40 2.46 -17.13
N PRO A 148 -1.66 1.91 -18.33
CA PRO A 148 -1.96 2.72 -19.50
C PRO A 148 -3.23 3.59 -19.37
N GLN A 149 -4.25 3.15 -18.63
CA GLN A 149 -5.43 3.98 -18.36
C GLN A 149 -5.05 5.21 -17.53
N VAL A 150 -4.30 5.02 -16.44
CA VAL A 150 -3.81 6.13 -15.60
C VAL A 150 -2.88 7.05 -16.40
N TYR A 151 -2.04 6.48 -17.27
CA TYR A 151 -1.18 7.25 -18.18
C TYR A 151 -2.00 8.14 -19.12
N ARG A 152 -3.02 7.59 -19.79
CA ARG A 152 -3.90 8.34 -20.67
C ARG A 152 -4.61 9.48 -19.95
N TRP A 153 -5.10 9.22 -18.74
CA TRP A 153 -5.71 10.26 -17.89
C TRP A 153 -4.76 11.41 -17.61
N SER A 154 -3.49 11.08 -17.34
CA SER A 154 -2.43 12.05 -17.06
C SER A 154 -2.10 12.91 -18.28
N ARG A 155 -2.03 12.32 -19.48
CA ARG A 155 -1.50 12.98 -20.69
C ARG A 155 -2.53 13.55 -21.64
N HIS A 156 -3.72 12.95 -21.72
CA HIS A 156 -4.75 13.33 -22.69
C HIS A 156 -5.94 13.96 -21.98
N LEU A 157 -5.87 15.27 -21.72
CA LEU A 157 -6.94 16.02 -21.05
C LEU A 157 -8.27 16.00 -21.81
N GLN A 158 -8.26 15.77 -23.13
CA GLN A 158 -9.48 15.56 -23.91
C GLN A 158 -10.06 14.16 -23.69
N ASP A 159 -9.20 13.16 -23.45
CA ASP A 159 -9.66 11.86 -22.98
C ASP A 159 -10.11 11.92 -21.54
N ALA A 160 -9.68 12.89 -20.72
CA ALA A 160 -10.34 13.18 -19.44
C ALA A 160 -11.85 13.50 -19.60
N ALA A 161 -12.26 14.01 -20.77
CA ALA A 161 -13.68 14.18 -21.11
C ALA A 161 -14.33 12.91 -21.73
N ARG A 162 -13.55 11.94 -22.20
CA ARG A 162 -14.00 10.60 -22.66
C ARG A 162 -13.81 9.52 -21.59
N GLY A 163 -13.27 9.88 -20.43
CA GLY A 163 -12.29 9.02 -19.78
C GLY A 163 -11.35 9.73 -18.79
N VAL A 164 -11.82 10.64 -17.93
CA VAL A 164 -11.61 10.67 -16.47
C VAL A 164 -13.02 10.86 -15.92
N PRO A 165 -13.89 9.84 -16.05
CA PRO A 165 -15.33 9.99 -15.89
C PRO A 165 -15.74 9.09 -14.75
N LEU A 166 -15.32 9.40 -13.54
CA LEU A 166 -15.52 8.43 -12.50
C LEU A 166 -16.93 8.63 -11.92
N ASP A 167 -17.89 7.93 -12.52
CA ASP A 167 -19.02 7.36 -11.77
C ASP A 167 -18.43 6.38 -10.74
N LEU A 168 -17.72 6.94 -9.76
CA LEU A 168 -17.12 6.16 -8.69
C LEU A 168 -18.24 5.55 -7.88
N VAL A 169 -18.16 4.23 -7.80
CA VAL A 169 -18.89 3.47 -6.82
C VAL A 169 -18.02 3.45 -5.57
N ALA A 170 -18.55 4.04 -4.51
CA ALA A 170 -17.93 3.99 -3.19
C ALA A 170 -17.86 2.55 -2.68
N ASP A 171 -16.80 2.22 -1.93
CA ASP A 171 -16.65 0.92 -1.29
C ASP A 171 -16.95 1.04 0.20
N ASP A 172 -18.14 0.60 0.62
CA ASP A 172 -18.54 0.52 2.02
C ASP A 172 -17.61 -0.41 2.83
N ILE A 173 -17.58 -0.25 4.15
CA ILE A 173 -16.96 -1.23 5.07
C ILE A 173 -18.03 -1.82 5.99
N VAL A 174 -17.80 -3.05 6.41
CA VAL A 174 -18.56 -3.69 7.49
C VAL A 174 -17.64 -3.76 8.71
N ALA A 175 -17.95 -2.98 9.73
CA ALA A 175 -17.23 -2.96 11.00
C ALA A 175 -17.86 -3.99 11.95
N GLY A 176 -17.15 -5.07 12.23
CA GLY A 176 -17.51 -6.07 13.24
C GLY A 176 -16.54 -5.97 14.42
N ASP A 177 -15.62 -6.93 14.52
CA ASP A 177 -14.49 -6.82 15.43
C ASP A 177 -13.53 -5.70 15.00
N GLU A 178 -12.79 -5.16 15.96
CA GLU A 178 -11.80 -4.09 15.72
C GLU A 178 -10.79 -4.50 14.64
N THR A 179 -10.85 -3.81 13.50
CA THR A 179 -10.09 -4.13 12.30
C THR A 179 -9.62 -2.86 11.59
N VAL A 180 -8.45 -2.93 10.93
CA VAL A 180 -7.96 -1.87 10.05
C VAL A 180 -8.50 -2.05 8.64
N HIS A 181 -9.25 -1.07 8.16
CA HIS A 181 -9.66 -0.93 6.78
C HIS A 181 -8.81 0.14 6.09
N LEU A 182 -8.39 -0.13 4.85
CA LEU A 182 -7.72 0.87 4.01
C LEU A 182 -8.72 1.38 2.98
N ARG A 183 -8.83 2.70 2.91
CA ARG A 183 -9.59 3.41 1.89
C ARG A 183 -8.76 4.54 1.30
N PHE A 184 -9.17 5.00 0.13
CA PHE A 184 -8.47 6.05 -0.61
C PHE A 184 -9.45 7.14 -1.00
N LEU A 185 -9.09 8.39 -0.72
CA LEU A 185 -9.70 9.55 -1.36
C LEU A 185 -8.88 9.86 -2.60
N VAL A 186 -9.49 9.74 -3.78
CA VAL A 186 -8.81 9.93 -5.07
C VAL A 186 -9.15 11.30 -5.62
N GLY A 187 -8.15 11.98 -6.15
CA GLY A 187 -8.33 13.27 -6.80
C GLY A 187 -7.46 13.44 -8.04
N VAL A 188 -7.76 14.52 -8.75
CA VAL A 188 -7.03 14.96 -9.94
C VAL A 188 -6.71 16.44 -9.81
N ALA A 189 -5.48 16.82 -10.15
CA ALA A 189 -5.06 18.21 -10.22
C ALA A 189 -4.38 18.49 -11.55
N ILE A 190 -4.52 19.70 -12.10
CA ILE A 190 -3.89 20.06 -13.37
C ILE A 190 -2.55 20.75 -13.13
N GLN A 191 -1.46 20.10 -13.49
CA GLN A 191 -0.11 20.67 -13.40
C GLN A 191 0.32 21.26 -14.74
N GLN A 192 0.76 22.51 -14.72
CA GLN A 192 1.38 23.20 -15.87
C GLN A 192 2.88 22.87 -15.93
N ALA A 193 3.44 22.79 -17.15
CA ALA A 193 4.87 22.65 -17.36
C ALA A 193 5.64 23.78 -16.67
N GLY A 194 6.73 23.42 -15.99
CA GLY A 194 7.57 24.36 -15.24
C GLY A 194 6.95 24.91 -13.94
N GLN A 195 5.72 24.54 -13.59
CA GLN A 195 5.06 24.94 -12.34
C GLN A 195 5.09 23.79 -11.30
N PRO A 196 5.10 24.11 -9.99
CA PRO A 196 4.96 23.10 -8.96
C PRO A 196 3.62 22.37 -9.06
N SER A 197 3.57 21.15 -8.54
CA SER A 197 2.31 20.40 -8.45
C SER A 197 1.29 21.17 -7.59
N PRO A 198 0.02 21.31 -8.02
CA PRO A 198 -1.03 21.92 -7.20
C PRO A 198 -1.40 21.08 -5.96
N VAL A 199 -0.89 19.86 -5.88
CA VAL A 199 -1.05 18.96 -4.73
C VAL A 199 0.33 18.69 -4.15
N ARG A 200 0.48 18.85 -2.84
CA ARG A 200 1.68 18.45 -2.11
C ARG A 200 1.71 16.93 -1.99
N LEU A 201 2.52 16.30 -2.83
CA LEU A 201 2.73 14.86 -2.85
C LEU A 201 3.85 14.48 -1.86
N GLY A 202 3.63 13.48 -1.02
CA GLY A 202 4.55 13.04 0.02
C GLY A 202 4.58 13.93 1.25
N GLY A 203 5.67 13.84 2.02
CA GLY A 203 5.82 14.52 3.32
C GLY A 203 5.11 13.77 4.46
N ASP A 204 4.76 14.48 5.53
CA ASP A 204 3.99 13.95 6.64
C ASP A 204 2.57 14.57 6.70
N ALA A 205 1.72 13.99 7.54
CA ALA A 205 0.39 14.53 7.79
C ALA A 205 0.40 15.61 8.89
N SER A 206 1.58 16.11 9.27
CA SER A 206 1.72 17.06 10.38
C SER A 206 0.99 18.37 10.04
N GLY A 207 0.23 18.86 11.00
CA GLY A 207 -0.53 20.11 10.87
C GLY A 207 -1.92 19.99 10.25
N TRP A 208 -2.29 18.86 9.62
CA TRP A 208 -3.62 18.68 9.01
C TRP A 208 -4.26 17.31 9.24
N GLY A 209 -3.45 16.26 9.50
CA GLY A 209 -3.93 14.88 9.63
C GLY A 209 -5.00 14.71 10.70
N MET A 210 -4.82 15.33 11.88
CA MET A 210 -5.80 15.26 12.97
C MET A 210 -7.12 15.96 12.62
N LYS A 211 -7.06 17.13 11.96
CA LYS A 211 -8.26 17.84 11.53
C LYS A 211 -9.03 17.06 10.47
N LEU A 212 -8.31 16.45 9.52
CA LEU A 212 -8.97 15.58 8.54
C LEU A 212 -9.55 14.33 9.20
N ALA A 213 -8.85 13.73 10.17
CA ALA A 213 -9.39 12.60 10.93
C ALA A 213 -10.70 12.96 11.65
N GLU A 214 -10.75 14.10 12.32
CA GLU A 214 -11.96 14.63 12.97
C GLU A 214 -13.11 14.83 11.96
N GLU A 215 -12.81 15.43 10.82
CA GLU A 215 -13.81 15.68 9.77
C GLU A 215 -14.35 14.37 9.17
N LEU A 216 -13.48 13.39 8.90
CA LEU A 216 -13.89 12.07 8.44
C LEU A 216 -14.71 11.33 9.50
N ASN A 217 -14.29 11.35 10.76
CA ASN A 217 -15.05 10.73 11.85
C ASN A 217 -16.44 11.37 12.02
N ARG A 218 -16.55 12.70 11.84
CA ARG A 218 -17.82 13.44 11.87
C ARG A 218 -18.74 12.99 10.74
N GLN A 219 -18.21 12.91 9.51
CA GLN A 219 -18.98 12.57 8.31
C GLN A 219 -19.39 11.09 8.25
N LEU A 220 -18.54 10.18 8.75
CA LEU A 220 -18.75 8.73 8.70
C LEU A 220 -19.43 8.16 9.96
N LYS A 221 -19.81 9.02 10.91
CA LYS A 221 -20.41 8.60 12.17
C LYS A 221 -21.67 7.76 11.91
N GLN A 222 -21.73 6.60 12.57
CA GLN A 222 -22.89 5.72 12.62
C GLN A 222 -23.21 5.37 14.08
N ASP A 223 -24.45 4.97 14.34
CA ASP A 223 -24.82 4.42 15.65
C ASP A 223 -24.08 3.11 15.90
N ASN A 224 -23.61 2.93 17.14
CA ASN A 224 -22.82 1.78 17.59
C ASN A 224 -21.46 1.60 16.87
N LEU A 225 -20.96 2.59 16.13
CA LEU A 225 -19.63 2.53 15.52
C LEU A 225 -18.57 3.19 16.40
N SER A 226 -17.48 2.46 16.67
CA SER A 226 -16.21 3.05 17.07
C SER A 226 -15.35 3.22 15.82
N LEU A 227 -14.91 4.44 15.53
CA LEU A 227 -14.12 4.76 14.33
C LEU A 227 -12.97 5.69 14.69
N LEU A 228 -11.77 5.31 14.26
CA LEU A 228 -10.60 6.16 14.24
C LEU A 228 -10.04 6.23 12.81
N ALA A 229 -10.16 7.39 12.18
CA ALA A 229 -9.49 7.69 10.92
C ALA A 229 -8.03 8.13 11.14
N ILE A 230 -7.12 7.59 10.34
CA ILE A 230 -5.69 7.93 10.33
C ILE A 230 -5.31 8.24 8.88
N PRO A 231 -5.43 9.51 8.44
CA PRO A 231 -5.05 9.93 7.11
C PRO A 231 -3.54 9.85 6.90
N ARG A 232 -3.14 9.49 5.68
CA ARG A 232 -1.76 9.54 5.19
C ARG A 232 -1.63 10.62 4.13
N PRO A 233 -0.42 11.17 3.92
CA PRO A 233 -0.16 12.17 2.89
C PRO A 233 -0.65 11.75 1.51
N ALA A 234 -1.07 12.75 0.72
CA ALA A 234 -1.36 12.54 -0.69
C ALA A 234 -0.11 12.03 -1.42
N GLN A 235 -0.28 11.05 -2.28
CA GLN A 235 0.78 10.52 -3.13
C GLN A 235 0.23 10.28 -4.53
N THR A 236 1.13 10.15 -5.51
CA THR A 236 0.73 9.64 -6.83
C THR A 236 0.03 8.30 -6.64
N LEU A 237 -0.93 7.99 -7.51
CA LEU A 237 -1.83 6.85 -7.30
C LEU A 237 -1.08 5.55 -6.97
N GLN A 238 -0.07 5.17 -7.77
CA GLN A 238 0.65 3.91 -7.58
C GLN A 238 1.41 3.85 -6.25
N GLN A 239 2.04 4.97 -5.86
CA GLN A 239 2.72 5.06 -4.57
C GLN A 239 1.72 4.98 -3.41
N ALA A 240 0.58 5.67 -3.52
CA ALA A 240 -0.48 5.63 -2.51
C ALA A 240 -0.98 4.21 -2.29
N LEU A 241 -1.23 3.43 -3.35
CA LEU A 241 -1.69 2.05 -3.25
C LEU A 241 -0.69 1.18 -2.49
N TYR A 242 0.58 1.26 -2.86
CA TYR A 242 1.65 0.49 -2.23
C TYR A 242 1.86 0.88 -0.76
N ASN A 243 2.07 2.18 -0.50
CA ASN A 243 2.36 2.67 0.85
C ASN A 243 1.14 2.56 1.78
N GLY A 244 -0.08 2.74 1.26
CA GLY A 244 -1.32 2.52 2.00
C GLY A 244 -1.49 1.06 2.39
N ARG A 245 -1.22 0.11 1.47
CA ARG A 245 -1.23 -1.33 1.76
C ARG A 245 -0.24 -1.66 2.88
N PHE A 246 1.00 -1.20 2.77
CA PHE A 246 2.03 -1.43 3.78
C PHE A 246 1.59 -0.89 5.16
N ALA A 247 1.13 0.36 5.21
CA ALA A 247 0.68 1.00 6.44
C ALA A 247 -0.55 0.30 7.07
N ARG A 248 -1.43 -0.27 6.25
CA ARG A 248 -2.54 -1.10 6.73
C ARG A 248 -2.03 -2.34 7.46
N TYR A 249 -1.06 -3.03 6.87
CA TYR A 249 -0.52 -4.23 7.50
C TYR A 249 0.26 -3.92 8.77
N GLU A 250 1.00 -2.80 8.79
CA GLU A 250 1.72 -2.32 9.96
C GLU A 250 0.77 -2.05 11.13
N LEU A 251 -0.28 -1.25 10.89
CA LEU A 251 -1.26 -0.93 11.92
C LEU A 251 -2.07 -2.17 12.36
N GLY A 252 -2.38 -3.08 11.42
CA GLY A 252 -3.06 -4.33 11.74
C GLY A 252 -2.26 -5.20 12.70
N LEU A 253 -0.95 -5.32 12.47
CA LEU A 253 -0.03 -6.04 13.36
C LEU A 253 -0.01 -5.39 14.75
N GLN A 254 0.08 -4.06 14.83
CA GLN A 254 0.07 -3.32 16.09
C GLN A 254 -1.19 -3.59 16.93
N LEU A 255 -2.37 -3.60 16.29
CA LEU A 255 -3.63 -3.89 16.96
C LEU A 255 -3.68 -5.33 17.50
N VAL A 256 -3.34 -6.31 16.65
CA VAL A 256 -3.33 -7.73 17.05
C VAL A 256 -2.34 -7.97 18.18
N ALA A 257 -1.10 -7.50 18.03
CA ALA A 257 -0.05 -7.65 19.03
C ALA A 257 -0.47 -7.05 20.39
N SER A 258 -0.96 -5.81 20.39
CA SER A 258 -1.39 -5.13 21.63
C SER A 258 -2.50 -5.90 22.36
N ARG A 259 -3.48 -6.42 21.60
CA ARG A 259 -4.60 -7.21 22.14
C ARG A 259 -4.14 -8.53 22.75
N ILE A 260 -3.38 -9.34 22.01
CA ILE A 260 -3.00 -10.69 22.45
C ILE A 260 -1.99 -10.64 23.60
N ILE A 261 -1.03 -9.71 23.58
CA ILE A 261 -0.05 -9.52 24.66
C ILE A 261 -0.76 -9.19 25.97
N ARG A 262 -1.75 -8.29 25.91
CA ARG A 262 -2.57 -7.95 27.08
C ARG A 262 -3.31 -9.18 27.60
N LYS A 263 -3.93 -9.98 26.73
CA LYS A 263 -4.67 -11.21 27.10
C LYS A 263 -3.77 -12.27 27.74
N ILE A 264 -2.56 -12.46 27.23
CA ILE A 264 -1.57 -13.39 27.80
C ILE A 264 -1.17 -12.93 29.21
N ARG A 265 -0.76 -11.67 29.35
CA ARG A 265 -0.35 -11.10 30.64
C ARG A 265 -1.45 -11.11 31.69
N GLN A 266 -2.71 -10.89 31.30
CA GLN A 266 -3.85 -10.93 32.22
C GLN A 266 -4.08 -12.29 32.87
N ALA A 267 -3.60 -13.39 32.28
CA ALA A 267 -3.60 -14.69 32.93
C ALA A 267 -2.25 -15.09 33.55
N ASN A 268 -1.35 -14.12 33.78
CA ASN A 268 -0.03 -14.34 34.38
C ASN A 268 0.87 -15.29 33.57
N GLU A 269 0.74 -15.28 32.25
CA GLU A 269 1.60 -16.02 31.32
C GLU A 269 2.62 -15.08 30.65
N THR A 270 3.70 -15.65 30.12
CA THR A 270 4.80 -14.93 29.49
C THR A 270 4.60 -14.90 27.97
N PRO A 271 4.43 -13.72 27.33
CA PRO A 271 4.30 -13.62 25.89
C PRO A 271 5.64 -13.90 25.20
N VAL A 272 5.59 -14.65 24.10
CA VAL A 272 6.70 -14.93 23.17
C VAL A 272 6.23 -14.59 21.76
N ALA A 273 7.02 -13.83 21.03
CA ALA A 273 6.75 -13.51 19.64
C ALA A 273 7.59 -14.38 18.70
N VAL A 274 6.99 -14.87 17.63
CA VAL A 274 7.66 -15.65 16.58
C VAL A 274 7.39 -15.00 15.24
N LEU A 275 8.44 -14.81 14.44
CA LEU A 275 8.36 -14.32 13.07
C LEU A 275 8.91 -15.40 12.13
N ALA A 276 8.14 -15.77 11.11
CA ALA A 276 8.54 -16.79 10.14
C ALA A 276 8.14 -16.41 8.72
N ALA A 277 9.00 -16.71 7.75
CA ALA A 277 8.69 -16.62 6.33
C ALA A 277 8.06 -17.93 5.84
N HIS A 278 7.12 -17.85 4.90
CA HIS A 278 6.39 -19.00 4.35
C HIS A 278 6.42 -19.03 2.80
N GLU A 279 6.25 -20.23 2.22
CA GLU A 279 6.36 -20.50 0.78
C GLU A 279 5.40 -19.68 -0.10
N ASN A 280 4.24 -19.27 0.41
CA ASN A 280 3.24 -18.45 -0.29
C ASN A 280 3.55 -16.94 -0.32
N ASN A 281 4.80 -16.54 -0.11
CA ASN A 281 5.20 -15.14 0.02
C ASN A 281 4.50 -14.44 1.18
N GLU A 282 4.43 -15.09 2.34
CA GLU A 282 3.91 -14.47 3.57
C GLU A 282 4.99 -14.40 4.64
N LEU A 283 4.94 -13.34 5.44
CA LEU A 283 5.47 -13.37 6.80
C LEU A 283 4.31 -13.68 7.74
N ARG A 284 4.48 -14.67 8.60
CA ARG A 284 3.54 -14.98 9.67
C ARG A 284 4.16 -14.62 11.00
N LEU A 285 3.42 -13.83 11.76
CA LEU A 285 3.81 -13.35 13.07
C LEU A 285 2.86 -13.92 14.09
N THR A 286 3.39 -14.62 15.09
CA THR A 286 2.60 -15.21 16.15
C THR A 286 3.01 -14.60 17.48
N VAL A 287 2.04 -14.30 18.34
CA VAL A 287 2.31 -14.08 19.76
C VAL A 287 1.58 -15.16 20.55
N SER A 288 2.33 -15.91 21.35
CA SER A 288 1.83 -17.05 22.12
C SER A 288 2.32 -17.02 23.56
N ALA A 289 1.63 -17.69 24.47
CA ALA A 289 2.12 -17.91 25.83
C ALA A 289 3.22 -18.97 25.84
N ARG A 290 4.31 -18.72 26.60
CA ARG A 290 5.40 -19.69 26.78
C ARG A 290 4.90 -20.95 27.48
N GLU A 291 4.12 -20.76 28.53
CA GLU A 291 3.66 -21.79 29.46
C GLU A 291 2.54 -22.64 28.85
N ASN A 292 1.78 -22.08 27.91
CA ASN A 292 0.57 -22.67 27.36
C ASN A 292 0.48 -22.48 25.84
N GLY A 293 0.54 -23.58 25.09
CA GLY A 293 0.49 -23.56 23.62
C GLY A 293 -0.89 -23.27 23.03
N GLU A 294 -1.94 -23.23 23.83
CA GLU A 294 -3.31 -23.01 23.33
C GLU A 294 -3.65 -21.52 23.21
N ARG A 295 -2.91 -20.63 23.88
CA ARG A 295 -3.16 -19.19 23.81
C ARG A 295 -2.20 -18.52 22.86
N TRP A 296 -2.63 -18.38 21.61
CA TRP A 296 -1.90 -17.66 20.60
C TRP A 296 -2.84 -16.91 19.66
N GLU A 297 -2.27 -15.93 18.98
CA GLU A 297 -2.91 -15.29 17.83
C GLU A 297 -1.86 -15.08 16.74
N GLY A 298 -2.23 -15.40 15.51
CA GLY A 298 -1.38 -15.25 14.33
C GLY A 298 -1.80 -14.05 13.49
N TYR A 299 -0.83 -13.39 12.89
CA TYR A 299 -1.01 -12.32 11.93
C TYR A 299 -0.29 -12.66 10.64
N VAL A 300 -0.98 -12.52 9.51
CA VAL A 300 -0.42 -12.79 8.19
C VAL A 300 -0.11 -11.47 7.51
N TRP A 301 1.12 -11.34 7.05
CA TRP A 301 1.59 -10.25 6.21
C TRP A 301 1.94 -10.78 4.82
N PRO A 302 1.03 -10.67 3.84
CA PRO A 302 1.31 -11.03 2.45
C PRO A 302 2.36 -10.08 1.87
N LEU A 303 3.48 -10.63 1.40
CA LEU A 303 4.58 -9.89 0.81
C LEU A 303 4.26 -9.45 -0.62
N HIS A 304 4.59 -8.21 -0.91
CA HIS A 304 4.64 -7.67 -2.25
C HIS A 304 6.10 -7.63 -2.72
N PRO A 305 6.41 -7.78 -4.03
CA PRO A 305 7.79 -7.75 -4.52
C PRO A 305 8.58 -6.48 -4.19
N LEU A 306 7.91 -5.37 -3.88
CA LEU A 306 8.56 -4.13 -3.43
C LEU A 306 8.91 -4.11 -1.94
N ASP A 307 8.32 -4.99 -1.13
CA ASP A 307 8.55 -5.02 0.30
C ASP A 307 10.02 -5.39 0.61
N SER A 308 10.53 -4.94 1.76
CA SER A 308 11.77 -5.46 2.35
C SER A 308 11.39 -6.32 3.54
N VAL A 309 11.78 -7.59 3.49
CA VAL A 309 11.55 -8.54 4.59
C VAL A 309 12.33 -8.10 5.83
N GLU A 310 13.54 -7.59 5.63
CA GLU A 310 14.41 -7.06 6.68
C GLU A 310 13.73 -5.88 7.39
N LEU A 311 13.23 -4.90 6.64
CA LEU A 311 12.53 -3.75 7.22
C LEU A 311 11.26 -4.17 7.99
N ILE A 312 10.47 -5.10 7.44
CA ILE A 312 9.26 -5.58 8.12
C ILE A 312 9.65 -6.33 9.41
N ALA A 313 10.68 -7.16 9.37
CA ALA A 313 11.17 -7.88 10.54
C ALA A 313 11.68 -6.91 11.62
N ASP A 314 12.51 -5.93 11.25
CA ASP A 314 13.07 -4.93 12.16
C ASP A 314 11.95 -4.10 12.83
N ASN A 315 10.98 -3.61 12.05
CA ASN A 315 9.83 -2.86 12.59
C ASN A 315 8.98 -3.74 13.53
N SER A 316 8.80 -5.02 13.19
CA SER A 316 8.04 -5.96 14.01
C SER A 316 8.75 -6.28 15.32
N ILE A 317 10.07 -6.49 15.29
CA ILE A 317 10.90 -6.69 16.49
C ILE A 317 10.86 -5.45 17.38
N ALA A 318 10.99 -4.26 16.79
CA ALA A 318 10.91 -2.99 17.52
C ALA A 318 9.54 -2.86 18.23
N LEU A 319 8.44 -3.11 17.52
CA LEU A 319 7.09 -3.13 18.10
C LEU A 319 6.98 -4.11 19.28
N PHE A 320 7.46 -5.34 19.13
CA PHE A 320 7.39 -6.33 20.21
C PHE A 320 8.24 -5.92 21.42
N ARG A 321 9.41 -5.30 21.20
CA ARG A 321 10.25 -4.74 22.27
C ARG A 321 9.56 -3.56 22.97
N GLU A 322 8.91 -2.66 22.24
CA GLU A 322 8.10 -1.57 22.82
C GLU A 322 6.95 -2.13 23.69
N CYS A 323 6.36 -3.24 23.25
CA CYS A 323 5.37 -3.98 24.02
C CYS A 323 5.95 -4.76 25.21
N ARG A 324 7.27 -4.73 25.43
CA ARG A 324 8.04 -5.47 26.46
C ARG A 324 7.95 -6.99 26.34
N ILE A 325 8.02 -7.50 25.12
CA ILE A 325 8.30 -8.93 24.90
C ILE A 325 9.82 -9.12 24.92
N ASP A 326 10.30 -9.99 25.82
CA ASP A 326 11.74 -10.25 25.96
C ASP A 326 12.23 -11.36 25.03
N ASP A 327 11.37 -12.34 24.74
CA ASP A 327 11.65 -13.49 23.87
C ASP A 327 10.97 -13.30 22.51
N ILE A 328 11.78 -12.94 21.52
CA ILE A 328 11.38 -12.73 20.13
C ILE A 328 12.24 -13.65 19.27
N ARG A 329 11.60 -14.55 18.53
CA ARG A 329 12.25 -15.61 17.77
C ARG A 329 12.01 -15.39 16.29
N VAL A 330 13.09 -15.34 15.52
CA VAL A 330 13.04 -15.17 14.06
C VAL A 330 13.47 -16.48 13.43
N GLN A 331 12.61 -17.06 12.59
CA GLN A 331 12.90 -18.23 11.79
C GLN A 331 13.41 -17.79 10.43
N THR A 332 14.67 -18.11 10.13
CA THR A 332 15.34 -17.71 8.90
C THR A 332 15.09 -18.68 7.74
N GLU A 333 14.69 -19.92 8.06
CA GLU A 333 14.27 -20.90 7.07
C GLU A 333 12.82 -20.64 6.64
N VAL A 334 12.56 -20.77 5.33
CA VAL A 334 11.21 -20.67 4.78
C VAL A 334 10.41 -21.91 5.20
N GLN A 335 9.28 -21.66 5.83
CA GLN A 335 8.38 -22.68 6.38
C GLN A 335 7.31 -23.07 5.35
N ALA A 336 6.80 -24.29 5.47
CA ALA A 336 5.65 -24.73 4.68
C ALA A 336 4.41 -23.86 4.98
N ASP A 337 3.54 -23.65 4.00
CA ASP A 337 2.33 -22.86 4.19
C ASP A 337 1.30 -23.54 5.09
N GLN A 338 1.30 -24.88 5.09
CA GLN A 338 0.32 -25.70 5.78
C GLN A 338 0.95 -26.91 6.46
N ARG A 339 0.29 -27.37 7.51
CA ARG A 339 0.56 -28.64 8.19
C ARG A 339 -0.77 -29.34 8.45
N ASP A 340 -0.88 -30.59 8.05
CA ASP A 340 -2.09 -31.41 8.19
C ASP A 340 -3.37 -30.77 7.62
N GLY A 341 -3.22 -29.98 6.55
CA GLY A 341 -4.33 -29.30 5.87
C GLY A 341 -4.75 -27.96 6.50
N PHE A 342 -4.05 -27.48 7.52
CA PHE A 342 -4.31 -26.20 8.17
C PHE A 342 -3.14 -25.22 7.95
N PRO A 343 -3.40 -23.90 7.89
CA PRO A 343 -2.32 -22.90 7.85
C PRO A 343 -1.34 -23.08 9.02
N LEU A 344 -0.05 -23.20 8.72
CA LEU A 344 1.00 -23.34 9.72
C LEU A 344 1.31 -21.99 10.39
N PHE A 345 1.20 -21.93 11.71
CA PHE A 345 1.73 -20.85 12.53
C PHE A 345 2.70 -21.45 13.55
N LEU A 346 3.91 -20.91 13.62
CA LEU A 346 4.89 -21.33 14.62
C LEU A 346 4.64 -20.57 15.93
N CYS A 347 4.55 -21.31 17.03
CA CYS A 347 4.38 -20.78 18.38
C CYS A 347 5.66 -20.95 19.22
N ALA A 348 5.61 -20.52 20.48
CA ALA A 348 6.70 -20.69 21.43
C ALA A 348 7.11 -22.16 21.65
N GLN A 349 6.17 -23.10 21.50
CA GLN A 349 6.42 -24.53 21.70
C GLN A 349 7.09 -25.18 20.49
N ASP A 350 6.93 -24.59 19.30
CA ASP A 350 7.47 -25.11 18.05
C ASP A 350 8.89 -24.61 17.76
N THR A 351 9.36 -23.63 18.53
CA THR A 351 10.61 -22.91 18.25
C THR A 351 11.55 -22.98 19.45
N GLN A 352 12.86 -22.95 19.20
CA GLN A 352 13.86 -22.80 20.25
C GLN A 352 14.14 -21.31 20.52
N GLN A 353 14.57 -21.01 21.74
CA GLN A 353 15.02 -19.67 22.08
C GLN A 353 16.38 -19.43 21.39
N ASN A 354 16.43 -18.39 20.56
CA ASN A 354 17.64 -18.01 19.82
C ASN A 354 18.74 -17.48 20.73
#